data_AF-V6M7V1-F1
#
_entry.id   AF-V6M7V1-F1
#
_cell.length_a   1.000
_cell.length_b   1.000
_cell.length_c   1.000
_cell.angle_alpha   90.00
_cell.angle_beta   90.00
_cell.angle_gamma   90.00
#
_symmetry.space_group_name_H-M   'P 1'
#
loop_
_entity.id
_entity.type
_entity.pdbx_description
1 polymer ?
#
loop_
_entity_poly.entity_id
_entity_poly.type
_entity_poly.pdbx_seq_one_letter_code
_entity_poly.pdbx_strand_id
1 'polypeptide(L)' 'MNDYIQSMRRLIGQETLITVGCGAIIEDEHGRILLQRRKDQNLS' A
#
# COMPACT_ATOMS: atom_id res chain seq x y z
N MET A 1 -1.65 -0.86 -14.64
CA MET A 1 -1.22 -1.29 -13.30
C MET A 1 0.11 -2.00 -13.48
N ASN A 2 1.14 -1.68 -12.70
CA ASN A 2 2.48 -2.26 -12.86
C ASN A 2 2.59 -3.54 -12.00
N ASP A 3 2.83 -4.68 -12.63
CA ASP A 3 2.97 -6.00 -11.97
C ASP A 3 4.39 -6.23 -11.42
N TYR A 4 5.13 -5.15 -11.12
CA TYR A 4 6.52 -5.21 -10.65
C TYR A 4 6.67 -6.13 -9.43
N ILE A 5 5.83 -5.96 -8.41
CA ILE A 5 5.91 -6.78 -7.18
C ILE A 5 5.70 -8.26 -7.50
N GLN A 6 4.68 -8.60 -8.30
CA GLN A 6 4.44 -10.00 -8.68
C GLN A 6 5.58 -10.57 -9.53
N SER A 7 6.16 -9.76 -10.41
CA SER A 7 7.28 -10.18 -11.26
C SER A 7 8.55 -10.43 -10.44
N MET A 8 8.87 -9.54 -9.50
CA MET A 8 10.00 -9.73 -8.59
C MET A 8 9.81 -10.95 -7.69
N ARG A 9 8.59 -11.21 -7.21
CA ARG A 9 8.30 -12.39 -6.39
C ARG A 9 8.55 -13.71 -7.11
N ARG A 10 8.42 -13.77 -8.43
CA ARG A 10 8.80 -14.95 -9.23
C ARG A 10 10.30 -15.18 -9.30
N LEU A 11 11.13 -14.14 -9.16
CA LEU A 11 12.58 -14.21 -9.27
C LEU A 11 13.26 -14.47 -7.92
N ILE A 12 12.79 -13.82 -6.85
CA ILE A 12 13.46 -13.84 -5.54
C ILE A 12 12.67 -14.62 -4.47
N GLY A 13 11.48 -15.14 -4.80
CA GLY A 13 10.64 -15.87 -3.86
C GLY A 13 10.32 -15.07 -2.59
N GLN A 14 10.69 -15.64 -1.45
CA GLN A 14 10.45 -15.08 -0.12
C GLN A 14 11.54 -14.11 0.36
N GLU A 15 12.61 -13.89 -0.42
CA GLU A 15 13.66 -12.95 -0.06
C GLU A 15 13.14 -11.51 0.07
N THR A 16 13.87 -10.69 0.81
CA THR A 16 13.48 -9.30 1.06
C THR A 16 13.45 -8.51 -0.25
N LEU A 17 12.31 -7.87 -0.55
CA LEU A 17 12.15 -6.95 -1.68
C LEU A 17 12.16 -5.52 -1.15
N ILE A 18 13.20 -4.76 -1.50
CA ILE A 18 13.30 -3.34 -1.15
C ILE A 18 12.52 -2.53 -2.18
N THR A 19 11.57 -1.71 -1.72
CA THR A 19 10.76 -0.84 -2.57
C THR A 19 10.83 0.60 -2.11
N VAL A 20 10.66 1.53 -3.05
CA VAL A 20 10.44 2.95 -2.74
C VAL A 20 8.94 3.23 -2.69
N GLY A 21 8.54 4.08 -1.75
CA GLY A 21 7.16 4.51 -1.58
C GLY A 21 7.07 6.00 -1.30
N CYS A 22 5.91 6.59 -1.59
CA CYS A 22 5.56 7.94 -1.17
C CYS A 22 4.27 7.90 -0.34
N GLY A 23 4.13 8.88 0.56
CA GLY A 23 2.91 9.11 1.33
C GLY A 23 2.41 10.54 1.10
N ALA A 24 1.12 10.74 1.30
CA ALA A 24 0.50 12.05 1.30
C ALA A 24 -0.42 12.19 2.51
N ILE A 25 -0.49 13.40 3.05
CA ILE A 25 -1.49 13.80 4.05
C ILE A 25 -2.50 14.66 3.31
N ILE A 26 -3.77 14.30 3.42
CA ILE A 26 -4.87 15.02 2.79
C ILE A 26 -5.80 15.47 3.90
N GLU A 27 -6.04 16.77 3.94
CA GLU A 27 -6.94 17.44 4.87
C GLU A 27 -8.12 18.03 4.12
N ASP A 28 -9.28 18.07 4.78
CA ASP A 28 -10.43 18.83 4.28
C ASP A 28 -10.48 20.24 4.88
N GLU A 29 -11.48 21.02 4.47
CA GLU A 29 -11.71 22.39 4.95
C GLU A 29 -11.98 22.51 6.46
N HIS A 30 -12.27 21.39 7.14
CA HIS A 30 -12.51 21.31 8.58
C HIS A 30 -11.27 20.79 9.35
N GLY A 31 -10.14 20.57 8.67
CA GLY A 31 -8.90 20.06 9.27
C GLY A 31 -8.93 18.57 9.61
N ARG A 32 -9.84 17.78 9.03
CA ARG A 32 -9.88 16.32 9.25
C ARG A 32 -8.94 15.61 8.27
N ILE A 33 -8.27 14.57 8.75
CA ILE A 33 -7.31 13.79 7.94
C ILE A 33 -8.01 12.60 7.25
N LEU A 34 -7.76 12.44 5.95
CA LEU A 34 -8.20 11.26 5.19
C LEU A 34 -7.37 10.03 5.58
N LEU A 35 -8.05 8.97 6.03
CA LEU A 35 -7.42 7.69 6.40
C LEU A 35 -7.87 6.57 5.45
N GLN A 36 -6.95 5.67 5.09
CA GLN A 36 -7.26 4.49 4.30
C GLN A 36 -7.82 3.36 5.19
N ARG A 37 -9.08 2.97 4.95
CA ARG A 37 -9.66 1.79 5.60
C ARG A 37 -9.25 0.51 4.87
N ARG A 38 -8.56 -0.37 5.59
CA ARG A 38 -8.25 -1.74 5.12
C ARG A 38 -9.53 -2.56 4.97
N LYS A 39 -9.69 -3.26 3.83
CA LYS A 39 -10.87 -4.09 3.51
C LYS A 39 -10.68 -5.58 3.82
N ASP A 40 -9.46 -5.98 4.20
CA ASP A 40 -9.09 -7.37 4.47
C ASP A 40 -9.35 -7.80 5.92
N GLN A 41 -9.86 -6.90 6.76
CA GLN A 41 -10.31 -7.18 8.13
C GLN A 41 -11.84 -7.31 8.23
N ASN A 42 -12.47 -8.06 7.33
CA ASN A 42 -13.88 -8.40 7.47
C ASN A 42 -14.01 -9.53 8.51
N LEU A 43 -14.27 -9.15 9.77
CA LEU A 43 -15.04 -9.98 10.70
C LEU A 43 -16.52 -9.77 10.34
N SER A 44 -17.05 -10.63 9.47
CA SER A 44 -18.49 -10.81 9.27
C SER A 44 -18.89 -12.20 9.74
#